data_AF-A0A7S2EZ93-F1
#
_entry.id   AF-A0A7S2EZ93-F1
#
_cell.length_a   1.000
_cell.length_b   1.000
_cell.length_c   1.000
_cell.angle_alpha   90.00
_cell.angle_beta   90.00
_cell.angle_gamma   90.00
#
_symmetry.space_group_name_H-M   'P 1'
#
loop_
_entity.id
_entity.type
_entity.pdbx_description
1 polymer ?
#
loop_
_entity_poly.entity_id
_entity_poly.type
_entity_poly.pdbx_seq_one_letter_code
_entity_poly.pdbx_strand_id
1 'polypeptide(L)'
;SLADKPFCPFVILTGTSSDFQPPGDHDVISELSFSALHTGSEETGYVDTPEYQGLAKATALTGAGCFDAISLSMNESVWMRFWLQVLNLTWGDYILFQPKNVMEWCGFTTLFAGSRWYGQVVRFVYRIPAALVWFWAWSILSYGWQRAKTIEDAGECIAYRDGLQLAGILVVTLIGLSFLSCFKWLNWLAMAPLLRQIHQATRFFYVGRRPPQMLYVTDGGVKDCTALVQLMRRKCKRILLVLAAADPHDELGVLQTAMKEAKELKIGCFYDPTDPRRDLSRLFKEFKDRSKPYLHI
;
A
#
# COMPACT_ATOMS: atom_id res chain seq x y z
N SER A 1 0.82 13.36 27.77
CA SER A 1 0.92 13.52 26.30
C SER A 1 2.33 13.15 25.85
N LEU A 2 2.61 12.95 24.55
CA LEU A 2 3.98 12.70 24.05
C LEU A 2 4.95 13.86 24.36
N ALA A 3 4.44 15.05 24.69
CA ALA A 3 5.25 16.18 25.14
C ALA A 3 5.87 15.98 26.53
N ASP A 4 5.34 15.06 27.35
CA ASP A 4 5.76 14.84 28.74
C ASP A 4 6.80 13.72 28.90
N LYS A 5 7.20 13.06 27.79
CA LYS A 5 8.21 11.99 27.79
C LYS A 5 9.39 12.39 26.90
N PRO A 6 10.43 13.05 27.44
CA PRO A 6 11.55 13.61 26.67
C PRO A 6 12.45 12.59 25.96
N PHE A 7 12.17 11.29 26.05
CA PHE A 7 13.07 10.22 25.60
C PHE A 7 12.51 9.30 24.51
N CYS A 8 11.33 9.57 23.93
CA CYS A 8 10.84 8.77 22.81
C CYS A 8 10.88 9.59 21.51
N PRO A 9 11.85 9.37 20.61
CA PRO A 9 11.85 10.02 19.30
C PRO A 9 10.58 9.59 18.55
N PHE A 10 9.78 10.57 18.17
CA PHE A 10 8.60 10.31 17.35
C PHE A 10 9.05 10.15 15.89
N VAL A 11 9.24 8.89 15.47
CA VAL A 11 9.66 8.56 14.11
C VAL A 11 8.44 8.55 13.18
N ILE A 12 8.58 9.21 12.04
CA ILE A 12 7.62 9.19 10.93
C ILE A 12 8.34 8.62 9.72
N LEU A 13 7.68 7.70 9.04
CA LEU A 13 8.14 7.12 7.79
C LEU A 13 7.08 7.33 6.72
N THR A 14 7.47 7.57 5.48
CA THR A 14 6.55 7.80 4.36
C THR A 14 6.43 6.53 3.52
N GLY A 15 5.21 6.20 3.13
CA GLY A 15 4.87 5.12 2.21
C GLY A 15 3.93 5.61 1.12
N THR A 16 3.67 4.73 0.17
CA THR A 16 2.64 4.96 -0.85
C THR A 16 1.74 3.74 -0.97
N SER A 17 0.51 3.94 -1.42
CA SER A 17 -0.41 2.88 -1.83
C SER A 17 -0.86 3.13 -3.27
N SER A 18 -0.89 2.06 -4.07
CA SER A 18 -1.26 2.09 -5.49
C SER A 18 -2.59 1.40 -5.78
N ASP A 19 -3.26 0.89 -4.75
CA ASP A 19 -4.51 0.14 -4.85
C ASP A 19 -5.74 0.92 -4.38
N PHE A 20 -5.58 2.21 -4.04
CA PHE A 20 -6.64 3.11 -3.64
C PHE A 20 -6.53 4.48 -4.30
N GLN A 21 -7.67 5.01 -4.74
CA GLN A 21 -7.79 6.36 -5.28
C GLN A 21 -9.06 7.05 -4.74
N PRO A 22 -8.94 8.24 -4.13
CA PRO A 22 -10.09 9.06 -3.77
C PRO A 22 -10.89 9.51 -5.02
N PRO A 23 -12.21 9.72 -4.93
CA PRO A 23 -13.01 10.13 -6.08
C PRO A 23 -12.64 11.54 -6.54
N GLY A 24 -12.32 11.70 -7.82
CA GLY A 24 -11.93 12.98 -8.41
C GLY A 24 -10.45 13.32 -8.26
N ASP A 25 -9.67 12.43 -7.64
CA ASP A 25 -8.21 12.51 -7.71
C ASP A 25 -7.72 11.99 -9.07
N HIS A 26 -6.63 12.56 -9.56
CA HIS A 26 -5.95 12.11 -10.76
C HIS A 26 -4.69 11.30 -10.43
N ASP A 27 -4.22 11.38 -9.19
CA ASP A 27 -3.05 10.67 -8.75
C ASP A 27 -3.40 9.20 -8.49
N VAL A 28 -2.62 8.28 -9.06
CA VAL A 28 -2.84 6.82 -8.90
C VAL A 28 -2.17 6.32 -7.62
N ILE A 29 -1.47 7.20 -6.92
CA ILE A 29 -0.67 6.90 -5.75
C ILE A 29 -1.18 7.74 -4.57
N SER A 30 -1.71 7.05 -3.57
CA SER A 30 -2.08 7.66 -2.29
C SER A 30 -0.86 7.72 -1.37
N GLU A 31 -0.63 8.86 -0.72
CA GLU A 31 0.44 8.99 0.29
C GLU A 31 0.03 8.25 1.56
N LEU A 32 0.98 7.66 2.28
CA LEU A 32 0.79 7.06 3.59
C LEU A 32 1.91 7.51 4.55
N SER A 33 1.55 7.72 5.81
CA SER A 33 2.52 7.96 6.87
C SER A 33 2.44 6.84 7.90
N PHE A 34 3.59 6.37 8.38
CA PHE A 34 3.70 5.42 9.49
C PHE A 34 4.32 6.13 10.67
N SER A 35 3.70 5.92 11.84
CA SER A 35 4.26 6.32 13.12
C SER A 35 4.07 5.20 14.13
N ALA A 36 4.62 5.37 15.34
CA ALA A 36 4.41 4.39 16.41
C ALA A 36 2.94 4.26 16.86
N LEU A 37 2.10 5.27 16.59
CA LEU A 37 0.71 5.31 17.05
C LEU A 37 -0.31 5.14 15.93
N HIS A 38 -0.06 5.77 14.79
CA HIS A 38 -1.00 5.75 13.68
C HIS A 38 -0.31 5.49 12.35
N THR A 39 -1.07 4.85 11.46
CA THR A 39 -0.73 4.59 10.06
C THR A 39 -1.85 5.14 9.18
N GLY A 40 -1.50 5.83 8.09
CA GLY A 40 -2.47 6.37 7.14
C GLY A 40 -2.13 7.77 6.64
N SER A 41 -3.10 8.38 5.98
CA SER A 41 -3.05 9.76 5.49
C SER A 41 -4.42 10.42 5.57
N GLU A 42 -4.51 11.66 5.08
CA GLU A 42 -5.78 12.37 4.93
C GLU A 42 -6.73 11.66 3.94
N GLU A 43 -6.17 11.08 2.87
CA GLU A 43 -6.90 10.38 1.81
C GLU A 43 -7.44 9.03 2.28
N THR A 44 -6.60 8.24 2.95
CA THR A 44 -6.96 6.90 3.43
C THR A 44 -7.65 6.93 4.80
N GLY A 45 -7.55 8.06 5.51
CA GLY A 45 -7.80 8.12 6.94
C GLY A 45 -6.68 7.47 7.75
N TYR A 46 -6.61 7.86 9.02
CA TYR A 46 -5.67 7.33 9.99
C TYR A 46 -6.29 6.17 10.77
N VAL A 47 -5.55 5.07 10.90
CA VAL A 47 -5.84 3.94 11.77
C VAL A 47 -4.72 3.77 12.79
N ASP A 48 -4.99 3.07 13.89
CA ASP A 48 -3.95 2.74 14.86
C ASP A 48 -2.91 1.82 14.21
N THR A 49 -1.62 2.06 14.47
CA THR A 49 -0.54 1.25 13.92
C THR A 49 -0.69 -0.20 14.42
N PRO A 50 -0.82 -1.19 13.52
CA PRO A 50 -0.98 -2.57 13.94
C PRO A 50 0.25 -3.07 14.71
N GLU A 51 0.07 -3.83 15.79
CA GLU A 51 1.19 -4.33 16.62
C GLU A 51 2.21 -5.18 15.84
N TYR A 52 1.79 -5.86 14.77
CA TYR A 52 2.69 -6.63 13.90
C TYR A 52 3.56 -5.73 13.00
N GLN A 53 3.22 -4.45 12.87
CA GLN A 53 3.95 -3.47 12.08
C GLN A 53 4.96 -2.74 12.97
N GLY A 54 6.03 -3.45 13.33
CA GLY A 54 7.13 -2.86 14.08
C GLY A 54 7.86 -1.78 13.29
N LEU A 55 8.55 -0.87 13.99
CA LEU A 55 9.32 0.21 13.37
C LEU A 55 10.31 -0.31 12.33
N ALA A 56 11.05 -1.38 12.63
CA ALA A 56 11.98 -1.99 11.69
C ALA A 56 11.31 -2.46 10.38
N LYS A 57 10.08 -2.98 10.47
CA LYS A 57 9.30 -3.39 9.29
C LYS A 57 8.86 -2.19 8.48
N ALA A 58 8.36 -1.15 9.14
CA ALA A 58 7.99 0.09 8.48
C ALA A 58 9.22 0.74 7.81
N THR A 59 10.38 0.77 8.47
CA THR A 59 11.63 1.30 7.89
C THR A 59 12.08 0.49 6.68
N ALA A 60 12.01 -0.84 6.75
CA ALA A 60 12.33 -1.70 5.61
C ALA A 60 11.37 -1.44 4.44
N LEU A 61 10.07 -1.34 4.70
CA LEU A 61 9.04 -1.09 3.68
C LEU A 61 9.24 0.27 2.99
N THR A 62 9.56 1.29 3.77
CA THR A 62 9.75 2.68 3.32
C THR A 62 11.14 2.95 2.76
N GLY A 63 12.11 2.05 2.95
CA GLY A 63 13.47 2.21 2.42
C GLY A 63 13.83 1.28 1.26
N ALA A 64 13.14 0.14 1.12
CA ALA A 64 13.49 -0.90 0.14
C ALA A 64 12.60 -0.94 -1.10
N GLY A 65 11.46 -0.24 -1.10
CA GLY A 65 10.36 -0.47 -2.06
C GLY A 65 10.37 0.37 -3.34
N CYS A 66 11.39 1.18 -3.62
CA CYS A 66 11.42 2.10 -4.78
C CYS A 66 11.17 1.36 -6.11
N PHE A 67 11.74 0.17 -6.29
CA PHE A 67 11.54 -0.60 -7.53
C PHE A 67 10.10 -1.07 -7.71
N ASP A 68 9.44 -1.46 -6.63
CA ASP A 68 8.06 -1.95 -6.68
C ASP A 68 7.08 -0.79 -6.87
N ALA A 69 7.30 0.30 -6.15
CA ALA A 69 6.54 1.54 -6.31
C ALA A 69 6.65 2.04 -7.76
N ILE A 70 7.85 2.13 -8.34
CA ILE A 70 8.06 2.56 -9.74
C ILE A 70 7.46 1.56 -10.73
N SER A 71 7.71 0.25 -10.57
CA SER A 71 7.23 -0.75 -11.54
C SER A 71 5.71 -0.94 -11.53
N LEU A 72 5.06 -0.83 -10.36
CA LEU A 72 3.62 -0.96 -10.23
C LEU A 72 2.86 0.34 -10.50
N SER A 73 3.44 1.51 -10.22
CA SER A 73 2.75 2.78 -10.44
C SER A 73 3.15 3.49 -11.74
N MET A 74 4.43 3.52 -12.09
CA MET A 74 4.97 4.33 -13.19
C MET A 74 5.21 3.54 -14.49
N ASN A 75 5.50 2.23 -14.42
CA ASN A 75 5.71 1.42 -15.62
C ASN A 75 4.40 0.81 -16.14
N GLU A 76 4.00 1.11 -17.37
CA GLU A 76 2.76 0.59 -17.98
C GLU A 76 2.86 -0.87 -18.45
N SER A 77 4.05 -1.49 -18.40
CA SER A 77 4.26 -2.86 -18.85
C SER A 77 3.57 -3.89 -17.95
N VAL A 78 2.41 -4.37 -18.39
CA VAL A 78 1.67 -5.48 -17.76
C VAL A 78 2.55 -6.73 -17.62
N TRP A 79 3.43 -6.97 -18.59
CA TRP A 79 4.31 -8.14 -18.59
C TRP A 79 5.34 -8.11 -17.46
N MET A 80 5.95 -6.94 -17.20
CA MET A 80 6.88 -6.80 -16.09
C MET A 80 6.18 -7.08 -14.76
N ARG A 81 4.98 -6.52 -14.56
CA ARG A 81 4.21 -6.71 -13.32
C ARG A 81 3.78 -8.16 -13.14
N PHE A 82 3.32 -8.80 -14.20
CA PHE A 82 2.99 -10.22 -14.19
C PHE A 82 4.18 -11.05 -13.68
N TRP A 83 5.37 -10.84 -14.23
CA TRP A 83 6.55 -11.57 -13.78
C TRP A 83 6.99 -11.22 -12.37
N LEU A 84 6.90 -9.95 -11.94
CA LEU A 84 7.20 -9.58 -10.56
C LEU A 84 6.28 -10.28 -9.57
N GLN A 85 4.99 -10.39 -9.90
CA GLN A 85 4.01 -11.09 -9.07
C GLN A 85 4.24 -12.61 -9.08
N VAL A 86 4.45 -13.21 -10.25
CA VAL A 86 4.68 -14.65 -10.41
C VAL A 86 5.96 -15.11 -9.73
N LEU A 87 7.04 -14.31 -9.83
CA LEU A 87 8.32 -14.59 -9.18
C LEU A 87 8.34 -14.16 -7.71
N ASN A 88 7.24 -13.58 -7.20
CA ASN A 88 7.13 -13.06 -5.84
C ASN A 88 8.26 -12.08 -5.47
N LEU A 89 8.62 -11.21 -6.43
CA LEU A 89 9.65 -10.18 -6.31
C LEU A 89 9.09 -8.83 -5.84
N THR A 90 7.82 -8.81 -5.41
CA THR A 90 7.21 -7.64 -4.79
C THR A 90 7.85 -7.36 -3.43
N TRP A 91 8.21 -6.10 -3.19
CA TRP A 91 8.82 -5.60 -1.95
C TRP A 91 7.85 -4.80 -1.07
N GLY A 92 6.63 -4.54 -1.55
CA GLY A 92 5.55 -4.02 -0.71
C GLY A 92 4.94 -5.03 0.25
N ASP A 93 4.09 -4.55 1.16
CA ASP A 93 3.30 -5.37 2.07
C ASP A 93 1.85 -4.87 2.12
N TYR A 94 0.95 -5.79 2.40
CA TYR A 94 -0.43 -5.43 2.65
C TYR A 94 -0.65 -5.12 4.13
N ILE A 95 -1.12 -3.90 4.39
CA ILE A 95 -1.42 -3.41 5.73
C ILE A 95 -2.92 -3.43 5.93
N LEU A 96 -3.34 -3.91 7.10
CA LEU A 96 -4.74 -3.89 7.50
C LEU A 96 -5.15 -2.46 7.88
N PHE A 97 -6.00 -1.87 7.07
CA PHE A 97 -6.72 -0.63 7.34
C PHE A 97 -8.14 -1.02 7.71
N GLN A 98 -8.41 -1.30 8.99
CA GLN A 98 -9.76 -1.58 9.43
C GLN A 98 -10.39 -0.28 9.96
N PRO A 99 -11.26 0.41 9.21
CA PRO A 99 -12.02 1.51 9.75
C PRO A 99 -12.84 1.00 10.95
N LYS A 100 -12.98 1.83 11.99
CA LYS A 100 -13.70 1.51 13.25
C LYS A 100 -15.14 0.99 13.09
N ASN A 101 -15.72 1.05 11.88
CA ASN A 101 -17.12 0.74 11.58
C ASN A 101 -17.32 -0.32 10.48
N VAL A 102 -16.33 -1.16 10.16
CA VAL A 102 -16.57 -2.24 9.20
C VAL A 102 -17.21 -3.43 9.88
N MET A 103 -18.36 -3.85 9.35
CA MET A 103 -19.13 -5.00 9.78
C MET A 103 -18.23 -6.23 9.93
N GLU A 104 -17.98 -6.64 11.17
CA GLU A 104 -17.21 -7.84 11.46
C GLU A 104 -18.02 -9.04 10.98
N TRP A 105 -17.53 -9.69 9.92
CA TRP A 105 -18.17 -10.84 9.29
C TRP A 105 -18.30 -12.02 10.25
N CYS A 106 -17.50 -12.03 11.32
CA CYS A 106 -17.52 -13.04 12.34
C CYS A 106 -17.34 -12.36 13.70
N GLY A 107 -18.33 -12.43 14.58
CA GLY A 107 -18.18 -12.04 16.00
C GLY A 107 -17.09 -12.85 16.73
N PHE A 108 -16.43 -13.79 16.06
CA PHE A 108 -15.21 -14.43 16.53
C PHE A 108 -14.02 -13.47 16.58
N THR A 109 -13.91 -12.47 15.67
CA THR A 109 -12.78 -11.54 15.69
C THR A 109 -12.84 -10.58 16.88
N THR A 110 -14.04 -10.17 17.31
CA THR A 110 -14.21 -9.34 18.51
C THR A 110 -13.70 -10.02 19.79
N LEU A 111 -13.74 -11.35 19.88
CA LEU A 111 -13.22 -12.09 21.04
C LEU A 111 -11.72 -11.91 21.24
N PHE A 112 -11.00 -11.56 20.17
CA PHE A 112 -9.57 -11.28 20.21
C PHE A 112 -9.28 -9.78 20.15
N ALA A 113 -10.29 -8.91 20.20
CA ALA A 113 -10.10 -7.47 20.24
C ALA A 113 -9.24 -7.08 21.46
N GLY A 114 -8.12 -6.39 21.22
CA GLY A 114 -7.15 -6.04 22.27
C GLY A 114 -6.10 -7.12 22.57
N SER A 115 -6.16 -8.28 21.91
CA SER A 115 -5.08 -9.27 21.96
C SER A 115 -3.97 -8.92 20.96
N ARG A 116 -2.71 -9.18 21.33
CA ARG A 116 -1.56 -9.09 20.43
C ARG A 116 -1.69 -9.94 19.15
N TRP A 117 -2.53 -10.97 19.20
CA TRP A 117 -2.78 -11.87 18.09
C TRP A 117 -3.90 -11.39 17.16
N TYR A 118 -4.62 -10.32 17.50
CA TYR A 118 -5.79 -9.85 16.76
C TYR A 118 -5.52 -9.73 15.26
N GLY A 119 -4.45 -9.03 14.87
CA GLY A 119 -4.12 -8.85 13.45
C GLY A 119 -3.83 -10.18 12.70
N GLN A 120 -3.24 -11.16 13.37
CA GLN A 120 -2.98 -12.48 12.77
C GLN A 120 -4.27 -13.30 12.66
N VAL A 121 -5.10 -13.28 13.70
CA VAL A 121 -6.41 -13.97 13.73
C VAL A 121 -7.31 -13.40 12.64
N VAL A 122 -7.41 -12.06 12.55
CA VAL A 122 -8.16 -11.36 11.50
C VAL A 122 -7.70 -11.83 10.11
N ARG A 123 -6.38 -11.76 9.84
CA ARG A 123 -5.82 -12.21 8.56
C ARG A 123 -6.12 -13.68 8.28
N PHE A 124 -6.09 -14.55 9.29
CA PHE A 124 -6.40 -15.96 9.14
C PHE A 124 -7.88 -16.20 8.86
N VAL A 125 -8.78 -15.62 9.66
CA VAL A 125 -10.23 -15.77 9.51
C VAL A 125 -10.71 -15.30 8.14
N TYR A 126 -10.24 -14.14 7.68
CA TYR A 126 -10.61 -13.63 6.35
C TYR A 126 -10.03 -14.45 5.19
N ARG A 127 -9.03 -15.31 5.42
CA ARG A 127 -8.52 -16.26 4.41
C ARG A 127 -9.37 -17.51 4.29
N ILE A 128 -10.09 -17.91 5.34
CA ILE A 128 -10.84 -19.18 5.37
C ILE A 128 -11.84 -19.28 4.20
N PRO A 129 -12.72 -18.28 3.95
CA PRO A 129 -13.72 -18.43 2.88
C PRO A 129 -13.08 -18.63 1.50
N ALA A 130 -12.03 -17.86 1.18
CA ALA A 130 -11.31 -18.02 -0.07
C ALA A 130 -10.59 -19.38 -0.15
N ALA A 131 -9.92 -19.79 0.94
CA ALA A 131 -9.25 -21.09 1.00
C ALA A 131 -10.22 -22.27 0.81
N LEU A 132 -11.43 -22.17 1.38
CA LEU A 132 -12.47 -23.17 1.18
C LEU A 132 -12.90 -23.23 -0.29
N VAL A 133 -13.13 -22.09 -0.94
CA VAL A 133 -13.52 -22.10 -2.36
C VAL A 133 -12.41 -22.69 -3.25
N TRP A 134 -11.15 -22.36 -2.98
CA TRP A 134 -10.02 -22.96 -3.68
C TRP A 134 -9.89 -24.46 -3.42
N PHE A 135 -10.09 -24.89 -2.18
CA PHE A 135 -10.10 -26.30 -1.80
C PHE A 135 -11.23 -27.07 -2.53
N TRP A 136 -12.41 -26.48 -2.64
CA TRP A 136 -13.54 -27.03 -3.39
C TRP A 136 -13.21 -27.14 -4.89
N ALA A 137 -12.68 -26.08 -5.50
CA ALA A 137 -12.26 -26.10 -6.90
C ALA A 137 -11.22 -27.20 -7.16
N TRP A 138 -10.21 -27.30 -6.30
CA TRP A 138 -9.16 -28.32 -6.40
C TRP A 138 -9.70 -29.74 -6.17
N SER A 139 -10.64 -29.91 -5.24
CA SER A 139 -11.30 -31.18 -4.97
C SER A 139 -12.09 -31.66 -6.18
N ILE A 140 -12.85 -30.78 -6.85
CA ILE A 140 -13.59 -31.10 -8.07
C ILE A 140 -12.63 -31.53 -9.20
N LEU A 141 -11.54 -30.78 -9.39
CA LEU A 141 -10.52 -31.11 -10.39
C LEU A 141 -9.84 -32.45 -10.09
N SER A 142 -9.47 -32.68 -8.83
CA SER A 142 -8.81 -33.91 -8.40
C SER A 142 -9.75 -35.12 -8.53
N TYR A 143 -11.02 -34.95 -8.16
CA TYR A 143 -12.04 -35.98 -8.33
C TYR A 143 -12.26 -36.32 -9.81
N GLY A 144 -12.39 -35.29 -10.66
CA GLY A 144 -12.47 -35.46 -12.10
C GLY A 144 -11.26 -36.20 -12.65
N TRP A 145 -10.05 -35.81 -12.26
CA TRP A 145 -8.80 -36.44 -12.71
C TRP A 145 -8.67 -37.90 -12.29
N GLN A 146 -9.09 -38.24 -11.06
CA GLN A 146 -9.12 -39.63 -10.58
C GLN A 146 -10.08 -40.48 -11.42
N ARG A 147 -11.29 -39.96 -11.70
CA ARG A 147 -12.26 -40.61 -12.59
C ARG A 147 -11.75 -40.74 -14.02
N ALA A 148 -10.97 -39.76 -14.49
CA ALA A 148 -10.42 -39.78 -15.84
C ALA A 148 -9.44 -40.94 -16.09
N LYS A 149 -8.78 -41.45 -15.02
CA LYS A 149 -7.84 -42.57 -15.13
C LYS A 149 -8.50 -43.94 -15.27
N THR A 150 -9.76 -44.07 -14.86
CA THR A 150 -10.51 -45.33 -14.88
C THR A 150 -11.46 -45.46 -16.07
N ILE A 151 -11.35 -44.55 -17.05
CA ILE A 151 -12.31 -44.46 -18.17
C ILE A 151 -12.18 -45.67 -19.10
N GLU A 152 -13.21 -46.52 -19.09
CA GLU A 152 -13.54 -47.43 -20.20
C GLU A 152 -14.80 -46.95 -20.95
N ASP A 153 -15.66 -46.13 -20.33
CA ASP A 153 -16.96 -45.69 -20.86
C ASP A 153 -17.00 -44.19 -21.24
N ALA A 154 -17.63 -43.90 -22.38
CA ALA A 154 -17.79 -42.53 -22.92
C ALA A 154 -18.55 -41.58 -21.98
N GLY A 155 -19.43 -42.09 -21.10
CA GLY A 155 -20.18 -41.30 -20.14
C GLY A 155 -19.32 -40.66 -19.04
N GLU A 156 -18.24 -41.34 -18.62
CA GLU A 156 -17.32 -40.81 -17.60
C GLU A 156 -16.47 -39.66 -18.14
N CYS A 157 -16.19 -39.64 -19.44
CA CYS A 157 -15.51 -38.53 -20.12
C CYS A 157 -16.34 -37.24 -20.10
N ILE A 158 -17.67 -37.34 -20.27
CA ILE A 158 -18.58 -36.20 -20.18
C ILE A 158 -18.59 -35.64 -18.76
N ALA A 159 -18.70 -36.50 -17.74
CA ALA A 159 -18.67 -36.07 -16.34
C ALA A 159 -17.35 -35.37 -15.97
N TYR A 160 -16.20 -35.85 -16.48
CA TYR A 160 -14.92 -35.18 -16.30
C TYR A 160 -14.90 -33.79 -16.94
N ARG A 161 -15.34 -33.68 -18.20
CA ARG A 161 -15.42 -32.40 -18.93
C ARG A 161 -16.31 -31.40 -18.19
N ASP A 162 -17.49 -31.84 -17.75
CA ASP A 162 -18.44 -30.97 -17.03
C ASP A 162 -17.87 -30.53 -15.68
N GLY A 163 -17.17 -31.41 -14.96
CA GLY A 163 -16.46 -31.07 -13.72
C GLY A 163 -15.35 -30.04 -13.94
N LEU A 164 -14.55 -30.20 -15.00
CA LEU A 164 -13.50 -29.25 -15.37
C LEU A 164 -14.09 -27.88 -15.76
N GLN A 165 -15.17 -27.89 -16.54
CA GLN A 165 -15.88 -26.67 -16.93
C GLN A 165 -16.47 -25.96 -15.72
N LEU A 166 -17.12 -26.70 -14.82
CA LEU A 166 -17.70 -26.15 -13.59
C LEU A 166 -16.62 -25.53 -12.68
N ALA A 167 -15.50 -26.23 -12.48
CA ALA A 167 -14.37 -25.71 -11.71
C ALA A 167 -13.79 -24.44 -12.35
N GLY A 168 -13.62 -24.43 -13.68
CA GLY A 168 -13.17 -23.25 -14.42
C GLY A 168 -14.11 -22.05 -14.28
N ILE A 169 -15.42 -22.28 -14.46
CA ILE A 169 -16.45 -21.24 -14.27
C ILE A 169 -16.42 -20.68 -12.86
N LEU A 170 -16.29 -21.54 -11.84
CA LEU A 170 -16.25 -21.14 -10.45
C LEU A 170 -15.02 -20.28 -10.13
N VAL A 171 -13.83 -20.66 -10.63
CA VAL A 171 -12.60 -19.86 -10.48
C VAL A 171 -12.73 -18.50 -11.18
N VAL A 172 -13.17 -18.49 -12.44
CA VAL A 172 -13.35 -17.24 -13.21
C VAL A 172 -14.38 -16.34 -12.55
N THR A 173 -15.49 -16.89 -12.06
CA THR A 173 -16.54 -16.13 -11.35
C THR A 173 -16.00 -15.54 -10.05
N LEU A 174 -15.23 -16.31 -9.28
CA LEU A 174 -14.61 -15.82 -8.04
C LEU A 174 -13.60 -14.69 -8.32
N ILE A 175 -12.79 -14.83 -9.37
CA ILE A 175 -11.89 -13.76 -9.83
C ILE A 175 -12.72 -12.54 -10.24
N GLY A 176 -13.76 -12.69 -11.06
CA GLY A 176 -14.60 -11.57 -11.49
C GLY A 176 -15.29 -10.85 -10.32
N LEU A 177 -15.87 -11.60 -9.39
CA LEU A 177 -16.51 -11.05 -8.18
C LEU A 177 -15.51 -10.33 -7.27
N SER A 178 -14.22 -10.69 -7.30
CA SER A 178 -13.22 -10.02 -6.47
C SER A 178 -12.96 -8.57 -6.87
N PHE A 179 -13.17 -8.20 -8.15
CA PHE A 179 -13.13 -6.80 -8.62
C PHE A 179 -14.35 -5.99 -8.16
N LEU A 180 -15.41 -6.66 -7.70
CA LEU A 180 -16.62 -6.06 -7.13
C LEU A 180 -16.55 -6.00 -5.60
N SER A 181 -15.35 -5.99 -5.03
CA SER A 181 -15.11 -5.87 -3.57
C SER A 181 -15.63 -4.57 -2.96
N CYS A 182 -16.05 -3.60 -3.79
CA CYS A 182 -16.80 -2.42 -3.38
C CYS A 182 -18.08 -2.75 -2.60
N PHE A 183 -18.71 -3.90 -2.89
CA PHE A 183 -19.86 -4.37 -2.14
C PHE A 183 -19.41 -5.00 -0.82
N LYS A 184 -20.00 -4.54 0.29
CA LYS A 184 -19.63 -4.97 1.66
C LYS A 184 -19.60 -6.49 1.85
N TRP A 185 -20.50 -7.22 1.19
CA TRP A 185 -20.61 -8.69 1.30
C TRP A 185 -19.58 -9.45 0.44
N LEU A 186 -18.95 -8.78 -0.53
CA LEU A 186 -17.87 -9.32 -1.36
C LEU A 186 -16.47 -8.88 -0.89
N ASN A 187 -16.38 -7.95 0.07
CA ASN A 187 -15.11 -7.38 0.52
C ASN A 187 -14.10 -8.44 1.01
N TRP A 188 -14.58 -9.56 1.56
CA TRP A 188 -13.71 -10.68 1.97
C TRP A 188 -12.91 -11.28 0.80
N LEU A 189 -13.39 -11.19 -0.45
CA LEU A 189 -12.65 -11.64 -1.62
C LEU A 189 -11.37 -10.82 -1.83
N ALA A 190 -11.43 -9.51 -1.59
CA ALA A 190 -10.24 -8.64 -1.64
C ALA A 190 -9.25 -8.93 -0.50
N MET A 191 -9.63 -9.73 0.51
CA MET A 191 -8.71 -10.14 1.58
C MET A 191 -7.87 -11.37 1.21
N ALA A 192 -8.26 -12.11 0.18
CA ALA A 192 -7.59 -13.34 -0.23
C ALA A 192 -6.22 -13.02 -0.88
N PRO A 193 -5.11 -13.66 -0.45
CA PRO A 193 -3.79 -13.40 -1.01
C PRO A 193 -3.69 -13.59 -2.52
N LEU A 194 -4.26 -14.67 -3.06
CA LEU A 194 -4.19 -14.98 -4.48
C LEU A 194 -4.97 -13.97 -5.34
N LEU A 195 -6.15 -13.52 -4.87
CA LEU A 195 -6.94 -12.52 -5.59
C LEU A 195 -6.26 -11.16 -5.60
N ARG A 196 -5.59 -10.80 -4.50
CA ARG A 196 -4.79 -9.57 -4.43
C ARG A 196 -3.61 -9.58 -5.40
N GLN A 197 -2.92 -10.70 -5.56
CA GLN A 197 -1.87 -10.82 -6.59
C GLN A 197 -2.44 -10.63 -7.99
N ILE A 198 -3.64 -11.16 -8.27
CA ILE A 198 -4.35 -10.93 -9.54
C ILE A 198 -4.71 -9.45 -9.70
N HIS A 199 -5.23 -8.80 -8.66
CA HIS A 199 -5.53 -7.35 -8.66
C HIS A 199 -4.29 -6.52 -8.96
N GLN A 200 -3.17 -6.82 -8.32
CA GLN A 200 -1.91 -6.12 -8.58
C GLN A 200 -1.39 -6.36 -9.99
N ALA A 201 -1.41 -7.61 -10.46
CA ALA A 201 -0.99 -7.96 -11.82
C ALA A 201 -1.84 -7.23 -12.88
N THR A 202 -3.13 -7.01 -12.59
CA THR A 202 -4.07 -6.32 -13.48
C THR A 202 -4.12 -4.79 -13.29
N ARG A 203 -3.32 -4.22 -12.39
CA ARG A 203 -3.39 -2.79 -12.00
C ARG A 203 -4.78 -2.38 -11.51
N PHE A 204 -5.49 -3.29 -10.87
CA PHE A 204 -6.74 -2.90 -10.24
C PHE A 204 -6.45 -1.98 -9.06
N PHE A 205 -7.06 -0.79 -9.10
CA PHE A 205 -7.12 0.13 -7.98
C PHE A 205 -8.58 0.41 -7.66
N TYR A 206 -8.88 0.50 -6.37
CA TYR A 206 -10.21 0.78 -5.89
C TYR A 206 -10.45 2.29 -5.85
N VAL A 207 -11.46 2.77 -6.59
CA VAL A 207 -11.90 4.16 -6.53
C VAL A 207 -13.07 4.28 -5.56
N GLY A 208 -12.91 5.08 -4.51
CA GLY A 208 -14.02 5.29 -3.58
C GLY A 208 -13.70 6.23 -2.43
N ARG A 209 -14.75 6.65 -1.70
CA ARG A 209 -14.62 7.60 -0.57
C ARG A 209 -13.94 7.01 0.68
N ARG A 210 -13.75 5.69 0.73
CA ARG A 210 -13.17 4.97 1.87
C ARG A 210 -12.22 3.92 1.31
N PRO A 211 -11.03 3.74 1.89
CA PRO A 211 -10.12 2.71 1.42
C PRO A 211 -10.69 1.31 1.66
N PRO A 212 -10.22 0.31 0.88
CA PRO A 212 -10.44 -1.10 1.19
C PRO A 212 -9.83 -1.47 2.56
N GLN A 213 -10.23 -2.63 3.09
CA GLN A 213 -9.77 -3.10 4.41
C GLN A 213 -8.26 -3.40 4.46
N MET A 214 -7.65 -3.66 3.32
CA MET A 214 -6.20 -3.80 3.20
C MET A 214 -5.73 -2.92 2.07
N LEU A 215 -4.66 -2.18 2.34
CA LEU A 215 -3.95 -1.41 1.34
C LEU A 215 -2.62 -2.08 1.08
N TYR A 216 -2.27 -2.18 -0.18
CA TYR A 216 -0.94 -2.51 -0.61
C TYR A 216 -0.05 -1.29 -0.47
N VAL A 217 1.02 -1.45 0.30
CA VAL A 217 1.89 -0.36 0.67
C VAL A 217 3.30 -0.63 0.18
N THR A 218 3.88 0.39 -0.44
CA THR A 218 5.26 0.42 -0.93
C THR A 218 5.99 1.67 -0.42
N ASP A 219 7.22 1.86 -0.90
CA ASP A 219 8.07 3.00 -0.56
C ASP A 219 7.40 4.36 -0.82
N GLY A 220 7.59 5.28 0.12
CA GLY A 220 7.13 6.67 0.08
C GLY A 220 7.86 7.53 -0.94
N GLY A 221 9.06 7.11 -1.36
CA GLY A 221 9.99 7.95 -2.09
C GLY A 221 9.56 8.35 -3.49
N VAL A 222 8.52 7.73 -4.04
CA VAL A 222 7.90 8.16 -5.31
C VAL A 222 7.12 9.47 -5.15
N LYS A 223 6.57 9.74 -3.97
CA LYS A 223 5.77 10.96 -3.69
C LYS A 223 6.54 11.93 -2.79
N ASP A 224 6.94 11.50 -1.59
CA ASP A 224 7.74 12.29 -0.65
C ASP A 224 8.84 11.43 0.02
N CYS A 225 10.08 11.54 -0.48
CA CYS A 225 11.26 10.92 0.12
C CYS A 225 11.93 11.78 1.21
N THR A 226 11.37 12.95 1.54
CA THR A 226 11.94 13.88 2.54
C THR A 226 11.16 13.90 3.86
N ALA A 227 9.90 13.46 3.82
CA ALA A 227 8.90 13.65 4.88
C ALA A 227 8.64 15.12 5.24
N LEU A 228 9.08 16.07 4.41
CA LEU A 228 8.95 17.51 4.66
C LEU A 228 7.47 17.90 4.75
N VAL A 229 6.65 17.40 3.83
CA VAL A 229 5.21 17.69 3.76
C VAL A 229 4.53 17.22 5.05
N GLN A 230 4.87 16.03 5.53
CA GLN A 230 4.32 15.45 6.76
C GLN A 230 4.73 16.24 8.01
N LEU A 231 5.98 16.69 8.10
CA LEU A 231 6.46 17.50 9.22
C LEU A 231 5.82 18.90 9.23
N MET A 232 5.62 19.50 8.05
CA MET A 232 4.94 20.79 7.91
C MET A 232 3.46 20.71 8.28
N ARG A 233 2.73 19.66 7.85
CA ARG A 233 1.34 19.40 8.28
C ARG A 233 1.21 19.34 9.80
N ARG A 234 2.22 18.83 10.49
CA ARG A 234 2.30 18.75 11.96
C ARG A 234 2.77 20.04 12.63
N LYS A 235 3.04 21.09 11.85
CA LYS A 235 3.52 22.40 12.33
C LYS A 235 4.80 22.29 13.15
N CYS A 236 5.72 21.41 12.74
CA CYS A 236 7.04 21.30 13.35
C CYS A 236 7.76 22.65 13.24
N LYS A 237 8.13 23.25 14.39
CA LYS A 237 8.72 24.60 14.45
C LYS A 237 10.09 24.69 13.78
N ARG A 238 10.84 23.60 13.78
CA ARG A 238 12.19 23.50 13.20
C ARG A 238 12.32 22.13 12.55
N ILE A 239 12.82 22.11 11.33
CA ILE A 239 13.04 20.89 10.55
C ILE A 239 14.51 20.90 10.15
N LEU A 240 15.26 19.92 10.66
CA LEU A 240 16.60 19.64 10.17
C LEU A 240 16.46 18.56 9.10
N LEU A 241 16.55 18.94 7.83
CA LEU A 241 16.48 18.02 6.71
C LEU A 241 17.90 17.58 6.32
N VAL A 242 18.14 16.27 6.36
CA VAL A 242 19.33 15.65 5.80
C VAL A 242 18.92 14.95 4.51
N LEU A 243 19.34 15.48 3.37
CA LEU A 243 18.97 14.96 2.06
C LEU A 243 20.07 14.04 1.54
N ALA A 244 19.74 12.75 1.39
CA ALA A 244 20.62 11.73 0.81
C ALA A 244 19.98 11.13 -0.46
N ALA A 245 19.49 12.00 -1.34
CA ALA A 245 18.92 11.59 -2.63
C ALA A 245 20.02 11.39 -3.67
N ALA A 246 19.79 10.49 -4.63
CA ALA A 246 20.67 10.32 -5.79
C ALA A 246 20.50 11.52 -6.73
N ASP A 247 21.33 12.54 -6.55
CA ASP A 247 21.33 13.77 -7.35
C ASP A 247 22.77 14.09 -7.80
N PRO A 248 23.21 13.57 -8.96
CA PRO A 248 24.61 13.69 -9.40
C PRO A 248 25.03 15.15 -9.68
N HIS A 249 24.08 16.08 -9.74
CA HIS A 249 24.33 17.47 -10.06
C HIS A 249 23.96 18.43 -8.92
N ASP A 250 23.64 17.91 -7.73
CA ASP A 250 23.24 18.71 -6.55
C ASP A 250 22.14 19.75 -6.89
N GLU A 251 21.20 19.42 -7.78
CA GLU A 251 20.09 20.30 -8.17
C GLU A 251 19.03 20.41 -7.07
N LEU A 252 19.10 19.55 -6.04
CA LEU A 252 18.12 19.44 -4.97
C LEU A 252 16.70 19.20 -5.49
N GLY A 253 16.57 18.49 -6.62
CA GLY A 253 15.29 18.32 -7.32
C GLY A 253 14.20 17.73 -6.43
N VAL A 254 14.56 16.76 -5.59
CA VAL A 254 13.69 16.17 -4.57
C VAL A 254 13.13 17.20 -3.59
N LEU A 255 14.00 18.07 -3.05
CA LEU A 255 13.59 19.12 -2.12
C LEU A 255 12.67 20.13 -2.82
N GLN A 256 13.01 20.53 -4.05
CA GLN A 256 12.18 21.45 -4.83
C GLN A 256 10.78 20.88 -5.10
N THR A 257 10.67 19.58 -5.42
CA THR A 257 9.39 18.89 -5.59
C THR A 257 8.57 18.88 -4.29
N ALA A 258 9.18 18.51 -3.15
CA ALA A 258 8.51 18.51 -1.86
C ALA A 258 8.05 19.93 -1.44
N MET A 259 8.84 20.97 -1.74
CA MET A 259 8.47 22.37 -1.49
C MET A 259 7.30 22.81 -2.38
N LYS A 260 7.29 22.39 -3.65
CA LYS A 260 6.20 22.67 -4.58
C LYS A 260 4.90 22.01 -4.09
N GLU A 261 4.95 20.75 -3.71
CA GLU A 261 3.80 20.02 -3.16
C GLU A 261 3.26 20.70 -1.89
N ALA A 262 4.14 21.04 -0.95
CA ALA A 262 3.75 21.77 0.26
C ALA A 262 3.08 23.13 -0.05
N LYS A 263 3.50 23.81 -1.12
CA LYS A 263 2.88 25.06 -1.57
C LYS A 263 1.50 24.82 -2.22
N GLU A 264 1.37 23.79 -3.05
CA GLU A 264 0.11 23.40 -3.70
C GLU A 264 -0.96 22.98 -2.66
N LEU A 265 -0.54 22.24 -1.63
CA LEU A 265 -1.35 21.88 -0.47
C LEU A 265 -1.62 23.05 0.49
N LYS A 266 -1.03 24.22 0.25
CA LYS A 266 -1.16 25.43 1.09
C LYS A 266 -0.79 25.19 2.56
N ILE A 267 0.13 24.28 2.83
CA ILE A 267 0.58 23.98 4.20
C ILE A 267 1.73 24.89 4.66
N GLY A 268 2.37 25.62 3.75
CA GLY A 268 3.35 26.63 4.10
C GLY A 268 3.93 27.39 2.90
N CYS A 269 4.90 28.24 3.21
CA CYS A 269 5.72 28.96 2.24
C CYS A 269 7.20 28.83 2.61
N PHE A 270 8.06 29.04 1.62
CA PHE A 270 9.50 28.93 1.76
C PHE A 270 10.12 30.25 1.30
N TYR A 271 11.13 30.75 2.01
CA TYR A 271 11.78 32.02 1.70
C TYR A 271 13.21 32.03 2.21
N ASP A 272 14.05 32.92 1.69
CA ASP A 272 15.38 33.13 2.26
C ASP A 272 15.24 33.92 3.58
N PRO A 273 15.71 33.39 4.73
CA PRO A 273 15.57 34.07 6.01
C PRO A 273 16.36 35.39 6.09
N THR A 274 17.35 35.60 5.22
CA THR A 274 18.13 36.84 5.14
C THR A 274 17.45 37.91 4.28
N ASP A 275 16.76 37.50 3.21
CA ASP A 275 15.95 38.37 2.36
C ASP A 275 14.72 37.63 1.80
N PRO A 276 13.52 37.79 2.42
CA PRO A 276 12.32 37.07 2.00
C PRO A 276 11.82 37.38 0.58
N ARG A 277 12.30 38.46 -0.06
CA ARG A 277 11.93 38.84 -1.43
C ARG A 277 12.78 38.12 -2.47
N ARG A 278 13.86 37.49 -2.03
CA ARG A 278 14.81 36.83 -2.91
C ARG A 278 14.25 35.52 -3.44
N ASP A 279 14.48 35.28 -4.73
CA ASP A 279 14.16 34.01 -5.37
C ASP A 279 15.04 32.87 -4.81
N LEU A 280 14.38 31.81 -4.34
CA LEU A 280 15.01 30.58 -3.83
C LEU A 280 15.90 29.91 -4.86
N SER A 281 15.63 30.05 -6.16
CA SER A 281 16.51 29.52 -7.21
C SER A 281 17.93 30.11 -7.13
N ARG A 282 18.09 31.34 -6.64
CA ARG A 282 19.43 31.91 -6.40
C ARG A 282 20.09 31.30 -5.17
N LEU A 283 19.31 31.06 -4.12
CA LEU A 283 19.79 30.44 -2.88
C LEU A 283 20.27 29.01 -3.13
N PHE A 284 19.56 28.23 -3.95
CA PHE A 284 20.00 26.90 -4.37
C PHE A 284 21.30 26.92 -5.18
N LYS A 285 21.48 27.89 -6.08
CA LYS A 285 22.74 28.06 -6.83
C LYS A 285 23.93 28.36 -5.90
N GLU A 286 23.77 29.26 -4.93
CA GLU A 286 24.84 29.55 -3.96
C GLU A 286 25.23 28.33 -3.11
N PHE A 287 24.25 27.51 -2.73
CA PHE A 287 24.49 26.28 -1.99
C PHE A 287 25.24 25.25 -2.85
N LYS A 288 24.88 25.14 -4.13
CA LYS A 288 25.55 24.28 -5.11
C LYS A 288 27.02 24.63 -5.33
N ASP A 289 27.38 25.91 -5.21
CA ASP A 289 28.78 26.37 -5.25
C ASP A 289 29.63 25.89 -4.05
N ARG A 290 29.02 25.13 -3.11
CA ARG A 290 29.65 24.58 -1.89
C ARG A 290 30.27 25.64 -0.97
N SER A 291 29.91 26.90 -1.20
CA SER A 291 30.36 28.04 -0.39
C SER A 291 29.79 28.00 1.03
N LYS A 292 28.65 27.32 1.22
CA LYS A 292 27.95 27.19 2.50
C LYS A 292 27.86 25.72 2.89
N PRO A 293 28.13 25.36 4.16
CA PRO A 293 28.02 23.98 4.64
C PRO A 293 26.57 23.53 4.88
N TYR A 294 25.61 24.47 4.91
CA TYR A 294 24.19 24.18 5.12
C TYR A 294 23.32 25.23 4.42
N LEU A 295 22.05 24.87 4.23
CA LEU A 295 21.01 25.69 3.61
C LEU A 295 19.92 25.99 4.65
N HIS A 296 19.58 27.27 4.83
CA HIS A 296 18.46 27.69 5.68
C HIS A 296 17.34 28.26 4.80
N ILE A 297 16.11 27.82 5.07
CA ILE A 297 14.86 28.17 4.37
C ILE A 297 13.77 28.35 5.43
#